data_AF-A0A1F7Y1E2-F1
#
_entry.id   AF-A0A1F7Y1E2-F1
#
_cell.length_a   1.000
_cell.length_b   1.000
_cell.length_c   1.000
_cell.angle_alpha   90.00
_cell.angle_beta   90.00
_cell.angle_gamma   90.00
#
_symmetry.space_group_name_H-M   'P 1'
#
loop_
_entity.id
_entity.type
_entity.pdbx_description
1 polymer ?
#
loop_
_entity_poly.entity_id
_entity_poly.type
_entity_poly.pdbx_seq_one_letter_code
_entity_poly.pdbx_strand_id
1 'polypeptide(L)'
;MKKNFLIILASSLIILIIFVLFSSNKPDIGDIACPCNQNDFSGLVQPDEKLAYFEGKEINIPALAYVDDPKYVLSATSENRWIEVDLSEQKLKAWEGSNLFLETKVSSGLPGTPTPTGEFRIWVKLRATKMSGGSGRYYYYLPNVPYVMYFSGSGIPNWKGYGLHGTYWHNDFGTPRSHGCVNLPTNIAKELYYWVSPILTGNKTSIYASDTNLGTRIVIHE
;
A
#
# COMPACT_ATOMS: atom_id res chain seq x y z
N MET A 1 2.62 66.21 17.24
CA MET A 1 2.51 65.05 16.32
C MET A 1 3.44 63.88 16.72
N LYS A 2 3.41 63.41 17.98
CA LYS A 2 4.31 62.31 18.44
C LYS A 2 3.64 61.19 19.24
N LYS A 3 2.34 61.29 19.57
CA LYS A 3 1.63 60.25 20.35
C LYS A 3 0.99 59.15 19.51
N ASN A 4 0.72 59.38 18.23
CA ASN A 4 0.04 58.38 17.37
C ASN A 4 1.00 57.39 16.72
N PHE A 5 2.32 57.63 16.74
CA PHE A 5 3.30 56.77 16.09
C PHE A 5 3.70 55.56 16.96
N LEU A 6 3.71 55.71 18.29
CA LEU A 6 4.02 54.60 19.21
C LEU A 6 2.91 53.55 19.28
N ILE A 7 1.64 53.94 19.07
CA ILE A 7 0.50 53.02 19.12
C ILE A 7 0.47 52.11 17.89
N ILE A 8 0.94 52.61 16.73
CA ILE A 8 0.99 51.84 15.47
C ILE A 8 2.11 50.78 15.53
N LEU A 9 3.26 51.10 16.14
CA LEU A 9 4.36 50.13 16.33
C LEU A 9 4.00 49.02 17.33
N ALA A 10 3.29 49.34 18.40
CA ALA A 10 2.83 48.34 19.37
C ALA A 10 1.77 47.40 18.76
N SER A 11 0.85 47.92 17.95
CA SER A 11 -0.17 47.11 17.28
C SER A 11 0.39 46.25 16.14
N SER A 12 1.38 46.73 15.38
CA SER A 12 2.07 45.91 14.37
C SER A 12 2.88 44.77 15.00
N LEU A 13 3.50 45.01 16.16
CA LEU A 13 4.27 43.98 16.87
C LEU A 13 3.36 42.90 17.49
N ILE A 14 2.20 43.30 18.01
CA ILE A 14 1.17 42.37 18.52
C ILE A 14 0.56 41.55 17.37
N ILE A 15 0.29 42.15 16.21
CA ILE A 15 -0.21 41.41 15.04
C ILE A 15 0.86 40.43 14.53
N LEU A 16 2.14 40.81 14.52
CA LEU A 16 3.24 39.91 14.13
C LEU A 16 3.41 38.75 15.13
N ILE A 17 3.28 39.00 16.43
CA ILE A 17 3.32 37.97 17.48
C ILE A 17 2.10 37.04 17.40
N ILE A 18 0.91 37.58 17.13
CA ILE A 18 -0.31 36.77 16.90
C ILE A 18 -0.17 35.95 15.60
N PHE A 19 0.40 36.51 14.53
CA PHE A 19 0.64 35.78 13.28
C PHE A 19 1.71 34.69 13.47
N VAL A 20 2.73 34.92 14.29
CA VAL A 20 3.75 33.90 14.65
C VAL A 20 3.15 32.83 15.59
N LEU A 21 2.27 33.19 16.52
CA LEU A 21 1.54 32.25 17.39
C LEU A 21 0.44 31.47 16.65
N PHE A 22 -0.15 32.02 15.58
CA PHE A 22 -1.04 31.30 14.67
C PHE A 22 -0.30 30.54 13.55
N SER A 23 0.96 30.88 13.28
CA SER A 23 1.81 30.18 12.31
C SER A 23 2.49 28.93 12.90
N SER A 24 2.34 28.65 14.20
CA SER A 24 2.99 27.52 14.87
C SER A 24 2.07 26.34 15.17
N ASN A 25 0.81 26.36 14.72
CA ASN A 25 -0.08 25.19 14.78
C ASN A 25 -0.50 24.74 13.37
N LYS A 26 0.48 24.59 12.46
CA LYS A 26 0.30 23.51 11.49
C LYS A 26 0.31 22.24 12.33
N PRO A 27 -0.75 21.41 12.31
CA PRO A 27 -0.62 20.08 12.86
C PRO A 27 0.61 19.50 12.18
N ASP A 28 1.57 19.08 12.98
CA ASP A 28 2.73 18.37 12.49
C ASP A 28 2.17 17.27 11.59
N ILE A 29 2.39 17.35 10.28
CA ILE A 29 2.11 16.23 9.36
C ILE A 29 3.25 15.20 9.54
N GLY A 30 3.74 15.08 10.78
CA GLY A 30 4.56 14.01 11.29
C GLY A 30 3.68 12.78 11.28
N ASP A 31 4.07 11.84 10.44
CA ASP A 31 3.56 10.48 10.43
C ASP A 31 2.05 10.38 10.16
N ILE A 32 1.65 10.77 8.94
CA ILE A 32 0.61 9.97 8.25
C ILE A 32 1.15 8.55 8.25
N ALA A 33 0.67 7.77 9.22
CA ALA A 33 1.07 6.42 9.55
C ALA A 33 1.43 5.67 8.28
N CYS A 34 2.69 5.24 8.17
CA CYS A 34 3.09 4.41 7.06
C CYS A 34 2.11 3.20 7.00
N PRO A 35 1.40 2.98 5.88
CA PRO A 35 0.48 1.86 5.67
C PRO A 35 1.00 0.52 6.16
N CYS A 36 2.33 0.33 6.15
CA CYS A 36 3.03 -0.77 6.79
C CYS A 36 4.47 -0.34 7.12
N ASN A 37 5.01 -0.69 8.30
CA ASN A 37 6.42 -0.44 8.60
C ASN A 37 7.31 -1.40 7.77
N GLN A 38 7.84 -0.92 6.64
CA GLN A 38 8.58 -1.74 5.66
C GLN A 38 10.08 -1.80 5.96
N ASN A 39 10.49 -2.78 6.77
CA ASN A 39 11.91 -2.99 7.06
C ASN A 39 12.50 -4.24 6.40
N ASP A 40 11.68 -5.08 5.76
CA ASP A 40 12.09 -6.34 5.15
C ASP A 40 11.50 -6.50 3.74
N PHE A 41 12.39 -6.44 2.74
CA PHE A 41 12.10 -6.69 1.32
C PHE A 41 12.75 -7.99 0.81
N SER A 42 13.14 -8.90 1.70
CA SER A 42 13.71 -10.21 1.33
C SER A 42 12.70 -11.11 0.61
N GLY A 43 11.41 -10.90 0.87
CA GLY A 43 10.35 -11.76 0.36
C GLY A 43 10.27 -13.12 1.06
N LEU A 44 11.09 -13.37 2.07
CA LEU A 44 11.20 -14.66 2.73
C LEU A 44 9.97 -14.95 3.59
N VAL A 45 9.48 -16.18 3.51
CA VAL A 45 8.46 -16.70 4.41
C VAL A 45 9.11 -17.00 5.76
N GLN A 46 8.47 -16.59 6.84
CA GLN A 46 8.85 -16.90 8.23
C GLN A 46 8.06 -18.13 8.69
N PRO A 47 8.62 -19.35 8.65
CA PRO A 47 7.87 -20.58 8.90
C PRO A 47 7.42 -20.73 10.35
N ASP A 48 8.14 -20.11 11.29
CA ASP A 48 7.88 -20.22 12.74
C ASP A 48 6.74 -19.30 13.20
N GLU A 49 6.41 -18.26 12.42
CA GLU A 49 5.29 -17.37 12.70
C GLU A 49 3.98 -18.08 12.38
N LYS A 50 3.14 -18.35 13.39
CA LYS A 50 1.85 -19.06 13.25
C LYS A 50 0.62 -18.21 13.57
N LEU A 51 0.82 -17.10 14.28
CA LEU A 51 -0.25 -16.26 14.78
C LEU A 51 -0.11 -14.85 14.24
N ALA A 52 -1.23 -14.29 13.82
CA ALA A 52 -1.39 -12.89 13.49
C ALA A 52 -2.35 -12.24 14.49
N TYR A 53 -2.31 -10.91 14.57
CA TYR A 53 -3.20 -10.11 15.38
C TYR A 53 -3.86 -9.03 14.54
N PHE A 54 -5.17 -8.95 14.59
CA PHE A 54 -5.94 -7.94 13.86
C PHE A 54 -7.25 -7.63 14.60
N GLU A 55 -7.57 -6.33 14.76
CA GLU A 55 -8.82 -5.86 15.40
C GLU A 55 -9.12 -6.52 16.75
N GLY A 56 -8.10 -6.68 17.59
CA GLY A 56 -8.29 -7.27 18.92
C GLY A 56 -8.24 -8.79 18.97
N LYS A 57 -8.06 -9.47 17.83
CA LYS A 57 -8.18 -10.93 17.71
C LYS A 57 -6.89 -11.57 17.24
N GLU A 58 -6.58 -12.71 17.84
CA GLU A 58 -5.57 -13.64 17.32
C GLU A 58 -6.16 -14.44 16.16
N ILE A 59 -5.36 -14.63 15.11
CA ILE A 59 -5.74 -15.30 13.87
C ILE A 59 -4.66 -16.32 13.56
N ASN A 60 -5.06 -17.58 13.37
CA ASN A 60 -4.15 -18.60 12.86
C ASN A 60 -3.83 -18.31 11.39
N ILE A 61 -2.55 -18.23 11.06
CA ILE A 61 -2.12 -17.96 9.69
C ILE A 61 -2.41 -19.20 8.83
N PRO A 62 -3.17 -19.08 7.72
CA PRO A 62 -3.51 -20.24 6.90
C PRO A 62 -2.31 -20.73 6.10
N ALA A 63 -2.31 -22.04 5.78
CA ALA A 63 -1.24 -22.69 5.01
C ALA A 63 -0.86 -21.94 3.71
N LEU A 64 -1.86 -21.38 3.03
CA LEU A 64 -1.74 -20.59 1.81
C LEU A 64 -0.77 -19.39 1.94
N ALA A 65 -0.62 -18.81 3.13
CA ALA A 65 0.34 -17.74 3.36
C ALA A 65 1.80 -18.23 3.23
N TYR A 66 2.05 -19.51 3.50
CA TYR A 66 3.38 -20.14 3.48
C TYR A 66 3.74 -20.83 2.16
N VAL A 67 2.77 -21.10 1.28
CA VAL A 67 3.01 -21.90 0.06
C VAL A 67 3.90 -21.13 -0.91
N ASP A 68 5.14 -21.56 -1.06
CA ASP A 68 5.97 -21.13 -2.18
C ASP A 68 5.62 -21.98 -3.41
N ASP A 69 5.15 -21.34 -4.48
CA ASP A 69 4.78 -22.06 -5.71
C ASP A 69 5.70 -21.64 -6.85
N PRO A 70 6.82 -22.36 -7.06
CA PRO A 70 7.75 -22.04 -8.13
C PRO A 70 7.21 -22.41 -9.53
N LYS A 71 5.99 -22.98 -9.66
CA LYS A 71 5.50 -23.52 -10.94
C LYS A 71 4.77 -22.53 -11.85
N TYR A 72 4.75 -21.24 -11.54
CA TYR A 72 4.24 -20.27 -12.52
C TYR A 72 5.30 -19.99 -13.58
N VAL A 73 5.15 -20.72 -14.69
CA VAL A 73 5.91 -20.60 -15.93
C VAL A 73 5.99 -19.13 -16.34
N LEU A 74 7.22 -18.69 -16.64
CA LEU A 74 7.58 -17.39 -17.21
C LEU A 74 6.67 -17.07 -18.42
N SER A 75 5.52 -16.45 -18.17
CA SER A 75 4.71 -15.89 -19.23
C SER A 75 5.49 -14.70 -19.78
N ALA A 76 5.82 -14.73 -21.06
CA ALA A 76 6.49 -13.63 -21.75
C ALA A 76 5.78 -12.32 -21.40
N THR A 77 6.56 -11.31 -21.00
CA THR A 77 6.04 -9.96 -20.73
C THR A 77 5.25 -9.47 -21.93
N SER A 78 4.02 -9.04 -21.67
CA SER A 78 3.30 -8.14 -22.57
C SER A 78 3.34 -6.75 -21.96
N GLU A 79 3.93 -5.78 -22.66
CA GLU A 79 3.89 -4.36 -22.25
C GLU A 79 2.45 -3.82 -22.13
N ASN A 80 1.49 -4.56 -22.68
CA ASN A 80 0.07 -4.21 -22.64
C ASN A 80 -0.64 -4.64 -21.35
N ARG A 81 0.07 -5.21 -20.36
CA ARG A 81 -0.51 -5.58 -19.07
C ARG A 81 -0.67 -4.37 -18.16
N TRP A 82 -1.86 -4.16 -17.61
CA TRP A 82 -2.13 -3.11 -16.64
C TRP A 82 -3.25 -3.51 -15.68
N ILE A 83 -3.33 -2.79 -14.56
CA ILE A 83 -4.30 -3.02 -13.49
C ILE A 83 -5.14 -1.76 -13.34
N GLU A 84 -6.43 -1.94 -13.20
CA GLU A 84 -7.42 -0.92 -12.83
C GLU A 84 -7.91 -1.22 -11.41
N VAL A 85 -7.95 -0.22 -10.56
CA VAL A 85 -8.59 -0.29 -9.25
C VAL A 85 -9.62 0.81 -9.17
N ASP A 86 -10.88 0.39 -9.09
CA ASP A 86 -12.02 1.26 -8.89
C ASP A 86 -12.38 1.27 -7.39
N LEU A 87 -12.17 2.42 -6.75
CA LEU A 87 -12.41 2.60 -5.32
C LEU A 87 -13.90 2.78 -5.00
N SER A 88 -14.75 3.25 -5.92
CA SER A 88 -16.19 3.36 -5.67
C SER A 88 -16.88 2.00 -5.77
N GLU A 89 -16.43 1.15 -6.70
CA GLU A 89 -16.92 -0.22 -6.84
C GLU A 89 -16.19 -1.24 -5.93
N GLN A 90 -15.06 -0.85 -5.34
CA GLN A 90 -14.17 -1.74 -4.58
C GLN A 90 -13.79 -2.99 -5.40
N LYS A 91 -13.32 -2.75 -6.63
CA LYS A 91 -12.91 -3.80 -7.56
C LYS A 91 -11.53 -3.56 -8.14
N LEU A 92 -10.89 -4.66 -8.48
CA LEU A 92 -9.68 -4.68 -9.28
C LEU A 92 -9.93 -5.47 -10.55
N LYS A 93 -9.53 -4.91 -11.69
CA LYS A 93 -9.49 -5.58 -13.00
C LYS A 93 -8.05 -5.61 -13.50
N ALA A 94 -7.62 -6.76 -13.99
CA ALA A 94 -6.32 -6.92 -14.64
C ALA A 94 -6.52 -7.16 -16.13
N TRP A 95 -5.82 -6.39 -16.96
CA TRP A 95 -6.05 -6.29 -18.39
C TRP A 95 -4.78 -6.61 -19.18
N GLU A 96 -4.88 -7.42 -20.24
CA GLU A 96 -3.85 -7.57 -21.27
C GLU A 96 -4.34 -6.92 -22.58
N GLY A 97 -3.92 -5.69 -22.84
CA GLY A 97 -4.54 -4.86 -23.87
C GLY A 97 -6.01 -4.60 -23.53
N SER A 98 -6.92 -5.10 -24.35
CA SER A 98 -8.37 -5.05 -24.14
C SER A 98 -8.97 -6.34 -23.57
N ASN A 99 -8.15 -7.37 -23.34
CA ASN A 99 -8.63 -8.64 -22.80
C ASN A 99 -8.61 -8.61 -21.27
N LEU A 100 -9.75 -8.89 -20.64
CA LEU A 100 -9.84 -9.02 -19.20
C LEU A 100 -9.20 -10.35 -18.77
N PHE A 101 -8.12 -10.28 -17.98
CA PHE A 101 -7.45 -11.46 -17.42
C PHE A 101 -8.16 -11.95 -16.15
N LEU A 102 -8.39 -11.04 -15.21
CA LEU A 102 -9.17 -11.31 -13.99
C LEU A 102 -9.91 -10.08 -13.49
N GLU A 103 -10.98 -10.31 -12.75
CA GLU A 103 -11.71 -9.31 -11.97
C GLU A 103 -11.96 -9.87 -10.57
N THR A 104 -11.78 -9.04 -9.53
CA THR A 104 -12.09 -9.41 -8.15
C THR A 104 -12.59 -8.22 -7.36
N LYS A 105 -13.39 -8.49 -6.33
CA LYS A 105 -13.60 -7.53 -5.24
C LYS A 105 -12.31 -7.36 -4.45
N VAL A 106 -12.10 -6.15 -3.94
CA VAL A 106 -10.96 -5.78 -3.09
C VAL A 106 -11.41 -5.00 -1.86
N SER A 107 -10.52 -4.78 -0.90
CA SER A 107 -10.74 -3.81 0.18
C SER A 107 -9.63 -2.77 0.18
N SER A 108 -9.95 -1.52 -0.12
CA SER A 108 -9.00 -0.40 -0.11
C SER A 108 -8.85 0.23 1.27
N GLY A 109 -8.09 1.32 1.34
CA GLY A 109 -7.85 2.13 2.53
C GLY A 109 -9.12 2.76 3.10
N LEU A 110 -9.20 2.81 4.42
CA LEU A 110 -10.26 3.51 5.15
C LEU A 110 -10.15 5.04 4.97
N PRO A 111 -11.21 5.82 5.27
CA PRO A 111 -11.17 7.28 5.14
C PRO A 111 -10.01 7.97 5.89
N GLY A 112 -9.56 7.41 7.02
CA GLY A 112 -8.42 7.93 7.79
C GLY A 112 -7.04 7.54 7.23
N THR A 113 -7.00 6.57 6.33
CA THR A 113 -5.80 5.99 5.72
C THR A 113 -6.11 5.59 4.26
N PRO A 114 -6.50 6.57 3.42
CA PRO A 114 -7.06 6.29 2.11
C PRO A 114 -6.02 5.69 1.16
N THR A 115 -6.48 4.87 0.22
CA THR A 115 -5.66 4.46 -0.93
C THR A 115 -5.53 5.65 -1.89
N PRO A 116 -4.31 6.00 -2.35
CA PRO A 116 -4.12 7.14 -3.25
C PRO A 116 -4.65 6.82 -4.66
N THR A 117 -5.27 7.80 -5.30
CA THR A 117 -5.65 7.75 -6.72
C THR A 117 -4.52 8.23 -7.63
N GLY A 118 -4.54 7.81 -8.89
CA GLY A 118 -3.56 8.19 -9.91
C GLY A 118 -3.00 7.00 -10.68
N GLU A 119 -1.92 7.26 -11.43
CA GLU A 119 -1.15 6.23 -12.13
C GLU A 119 0.12 5.87 -11.36
N PHE A 120 0.34 4.57 -11.20
CA PHE A 120 1.44 3.98 -10.46
C PHE A 120 2.09 2.85 -11.25
N ARG A 121 3.24 2.39 -10.77
CA ARG A 121 3.88 1.15 -11.21
C ARG A 121 4.35 0.34 -10.03
N ILE A 122 4.31 -0.98 -10.18
CA ILE A 122 4.88 -1.91 -9.18
C ILE A 122 6.40 -1.75 -9.16
N TRP A 123 6.97 -1.28 -8.05
CA TRP A 123 8.43 -1.10 -7.94
C TRP A 123 9.13 -2.27 -7.26
N VAL A 124 8.41 -3.06 -6.45
CA VAL A 124 8.93 -4.31 -5.88
C VAL A 124 7.81 -5.32 -5.65
N LYS A 125 8.15 -6.59 -5.83
CA LYS A 125 7.31 -7.74 -5.51
C LYS A 125 7.98 -8.60 -4.45
N LEU A 126 7.24 -9.01 -3.44
CA LEU A 126 7.69 -9.86 -2.34
C LEU A 126 6.76 -11.06 -2.21
N ARG A 127 7.30 -12.27 -2.15
CA ARG A 127 6.47 -13.46 -1.91
C ARG A 127 5.81 -13.32 -0.54
N ALA A 128 6.55 -12.96 0.50
CA ALA A 128 5.99 -12.67 1.81
C ALA A 128 6.73 -11.52 2.49
N THR A 129 6.03 -10.75 3.32
CA THR A 129 6.66 -9.83 4.27
C THR A 129 5.75 -9.64 5.48
N LYS A 130 6.31 -9.18 6.59
CA LYS A 130 5.53 -8.81 7.77
C LYS A 130 5.00 -7.39 7.62
N MET A 131 3.72 -7.19 7.92
CA MET A 131 3.13 -5.86 8.06
C MET A 131 2.64 -5.67 9.49
N SER A 132 3.10 -4.62 10.14
CA SER A 132 2.65 -4.26 11.48
C SER A 132 2.54 -2.75 11.61
N GLY A 133 1.56 -2.29 12.37
CA GLY A 133 1.30 -0.87 12.56
C GLY A 133 0.02 -0.64 13.34
N GLY A 134 -0.47 0.60 13.29
CA GLY A 134 -1.59 1.05 14.10
C GLY A 134 -1.24 1.11 15.60
N SER A 135 -2.21 1.54 16.40
CA SER A 135 -2.07 1.64 17.84
C SER A 135 -3.41 1.39 18.53
N GLY A 136 -3.36 0.98 19.81
CA GLY A 136 -4.54 0.67 20.60
C GLY A 136 -5.44 -0.35 19.89
N ARG A 137 -6.73 -0.02 19.74
CA ARG A 137 -7.72 -0.91 19.10
C ARG A 137 -7.48 -1.17 17.61
N TYR A 138 -6.65 -0.36 16.94
CA TYR A 138 -6.34 -0.47 15.52
C TYR A 138 -4.98 -1.11 15.27
N TYR A 139 -4.30 -1.57 16.32
CA TYR A 139 -3.05 -2.30 16.18
C TYR A 139 -3.24 -3.57 15.36
N TYR A 140 -2.29 -3.84 14.48
CA TYR A 140 -2.21 -5.09 13.74
C TYR A 140 -0.77 -5.61 13.68
N TYR A 141 -0.66 -6.94 13.71
CA TYR A 141 0.56 -7.71 13.53
C TYR A 141 0.27 -8.83 12.53
N LEU A 142 0.78 -8.69 11.31
CA LEU A 142 0.45 -9.59 10.21
C LEU A 142 1.75 -10.17 9.65
N PRO A 143 2.25 -11.30 10.17
CA PRO A 143 3.37 -12.02 9.57
C PRO A 143 2.97 -12.60 8.21
N ASN A 144 3.96 -12.83 7.35
CA ASN A 144 3.79 -13.55 6.10
C ASN A 144 2.63 -13.01 5.23
N VAL A 145 2.42 -11.70 5.18
CA VAL A 145 1.47 -11.10 4.23
C VAL A 145 1.91 -11.53 2.83
N PRO A 146 1.09 -12.30 2.11
CA PRO A 146 1.53 -13.00 0.92
C PRO A 146 1.33 -12.17 -0.35
N TYR A 147 2.17 -12.44 -1.36
CA TYR A 147 2.03 -11.95 -2.73
C TYR A 147 1.97 -10.41 -2.83
N VAL A 148 2.90 -9.76 -2.14
CA VAL A 148 2.93 -8.30 -2.02
C VAL A 148 3.52 -7.67 -3.28
N MET A 149 2.81 -6.69 -3.82
CA MET A 149 3.17 -5.90 -4.99
C MET A 149 3.12 -4.42 -4.59
N TYR A 150 4.23 -3.87 -4.10
CA TYR A 150 4.29 -2.46 -3.72
C TYR A 150 4.41 -1.58 -4.95
N PHE A 151 3.70 -0.45 -4.92
CA PHE A 151 3.64 0.49 -6.03
C PHE A 151 3.97 1.92 -5.60
N SER A 152 4.35 2.73 -6.58
CA SER A 152 4.70 4.14 -6.42
C SER A 152 4.50 4.87 -7.75
N GLY A 153 4.54 6.20 -7.72
CA GLY A 153 4.14 7.05 -8.84
C GLY A 153 3.13 8.10 -8.39
N SER A 154 2.68 8.96 -9.31
CA SER A 154 1.73 10.06 -9.00
C SER A 154 2.11 10.90 -7.78
N GLY A 155 3.40 11.17 -7.60
CA GLY A 155 3.93 11.92 -6.46
C GLY A 155 4.01 11.13 -5.14
N ILE A 156 3.61 9.86 -5.13
CA ILE A 156 3.70 8.96 -3.98
C ILE A 156 5.02 8.19 -4.01
N PRO A 157 5.92 8.39 -3.04
CA PRO A 157 7.23 7.75 -3.01
C PRO A 157 7.17 6.32 -2.46
N ASN A 158 8.15 5.49 -2.82
CA ASN A 158 8.23 4.07 -2.43
C ASN A 158 8.10 3.84 -0.91
N TRP A 159 8.71 4.71 -0.10
CA TRP A 159 8.72 4.58 1.37
C TRP A 159 7.33 4.74 2.00
N LYS A 160 6.33 5.25 1.28
CA LYS A 160 4.93 5.24 1.75
C LYS A 160 4.32 3.85 1.72
N GLY A 161 4.92 2.89 1.02
CA GLY A 161 4.60 1.48 1.21
C GLY A 161 3.19 1.04 0.84
N TYR A 162 2.52 1.73 -0.08
CA TYR A 162 1.26 1.26 -0.64
C TYR A 162 1.50 0.05 -1.54
N GLY A 163 0.60 -0.93 -1.47
CA GLY A 163 0.71 -2.13 -2.29
C GLY A 163 -0.61 -2.86 -2.48
N LEU A 164 -0.60 -3.76 -3.46
CA LEU A 164 -1.59 -4.83 -3.61
C LEU A 164 -1.04 -6.06 -2.88
N HIS A 165 -1.86 -6.79 -2.12
CA HIS A 165 -1.41 -8.05 -1.51
C HIS A 165 -2.56 -8.99 -1.16
N GLY A 166 -2.22 -10.24 -0.91
CA GLY A 166 -3.16 -11.21 -0.36
C GLY A 166 -3.51 -10.88 1.09
N THR A 167 -4.75 -11.16 1.47
CA THR A 167 -5.26 -10.91 2.81
C THR A 167 -5.85 -12.18 3.39
N TYR A 168 -5.33 -12.60 4.54
CA TYR A 168 -5.80 -13.80 5.25
C TYR A 168 -6.59 -13.50 6.52
N TRP A 169 -6.58 -12.25 7.00
CA TRP A 169 -7.16 -11.87 8.29
C TRP A 169 -8.61 -11.38 8.22
N HIS A 170 -9.13 -11.12 7.02
CA HIS A 170 -10.54 -10.79 6.79
C HIS A 170 -10.99 -11.22 5.38
N ASN A 171 -12.30 -11.27 5.15
CA ASN A 171 -12.93 -11.58 3.86
C ASN A 171 -13.90 -10.50 3.37
N ASP A 172 -13.85 -9.30 3.94
CA ASP A 172 -14.77 -8.17 3.68
C ASP A 172 -14.58 -7.48 2.31
N PHE A 173 -14.18 -8.22 1.28
CA PHE A 173 -13.91 -7.71 -0.06
C PHE A 173 -15.17 -7.08 -0.66
N GLY A 174 -15.02 -5.89 -1.24
CA GLY A 174 -16.11 -5.01 -1.66
C GLY A 174 -16.38 -3.86 -0.69
N THR A 175 -15.61 -3.75 0.40
CA THR A 175 -15.68 -2.65 1.35
C THR A 175 -14.27 -2.20 1.79
N PRO A 176 -14.03 -0.90 2.03
CA PRO A 176 -12.74 -0.42 2.54
C PRO A 176 -12.44 -0.97 3.95
N ARG A 177 -11.21 -1.49 4.14
CA ARG A 177 -10.78 -2.12 5.41
C ARG A 177 -9.29 -1.92 5.75
N SER A 178 -8.49 -1.44 4.82
CA SER A 178 -7.03 -1.41 4.98
C SER A 178 -6.53 -0.07 5.53
N HIS A 179 -5.22 0.01 5.77
CA HIS A 179 -4.51 1.25 6.09
C HIS A 179 -3.87 1.90 4.85
N GLY A 180 -4.44 1.67 3.66
CA GLY A 180 -4.03 2.29 2.40
C GLY A 180 -3.72 1.29 1.30
N CYS A 181 -3.27 0.08 1.65
CA CYS A 181 -3.08 -1.01 0.69
C CYS A 181 -4.39 -1.46 0.05
N VAL A 182 -4.32 -2.16 -1.07
CA VAL A 182 -5.46 -2.83 -1.67
C VAL A 182 -5.38 -4.31 -1.29
N ASN A 183 -6.34 -4.76 -0.50
CA ASN A 183 -6.44 -6.14 -0.02
C ASN A 183 -7.16 -7.01 -1.06
N LEU A 184 -6.56 -8.13 -1.44
CA LEU A 184 -7.14 -9.10 -2.37
C LEU A 184 -7.41 -10.44 -1.69
N PRO A 185 -8.39 -11.23 -2.18
CA PRO A 185 -8.44 -12.66 -1.87
C PRO A 185 -7.10 -13.29 -2.19
N THR A 186 -6.54 -14.04 -1.24
CA THR A 186 -5.12 -14.44 -1.34
C THR A 186 -4.83 -15.35 -2.54
N ASN A 187 -5.78 -16.18 -2.96
CA ASN A 187 -5.66 -16.97 -4.19
C ASN A 187 -5.61 -16.08 -5.44
N ILE A 188 -6.38 -15.01 -5.48
CA ILE A 188 -6.34 -14.03 -6.59
C ILE A 188 -5.06 -13.22 -6.56
N ALA A 189 -4.59 -12.83 -5.37
CA ALA A 189 -3.30 -12.16 -5.20
C ALA A 189 -2.15 -13.03 -5.75
N LYS A 190 -2.19 -14.34 -5.53
CA LYS A 190 -1.23 -15.30 -6.10
C LYS A 190 -1.24 -15.26 -7.62
N GLU A 191 -2.41 -15.41 -8.25
CA GLU A 191 -2.55 -15.40 -9.70
C GLU A 191 -2.06 -14.09 -10.31
N LEU A 192 -2.47 -12.96 -9.72
CA LEU A 192 -2.03 -11.63 -10.14
C LEU A 192 -0.52 -11.46 -9.97
N TYR A 193 0.05 -11.85 -8.83
CA TYR A 193 1.48 -11.74 -8.53
C TYR A 193 2.35 -12.43 -9.57
N TYR A 194 1.99 -13.61 -10.04
CA TYR A 194 2.79 -14.29 -11.07
C TYR A 194 2.51 -13.79 -12.49
N TRP A 195 1.37 -13.14 -12.72
CA TRP A 195 1.01 -12.58 -14.03
C TRP A 195 1.63 -11.18 -14.27
N VAL A 196 1.82 -10.37 -13.23
CA VAL A 196 2.35 -9.00 -13.33
C VAL A 196 3.88 -8.94 -13.37
N SER A 197 4.39 -7.84 -13.92
CA SER A 197 5.81 -7.44 -13.86
C SER A 197 6.09 -6.54 -12.64
N PRO A 198 7.32 -6.47 -12.11
CA PRO A 198 8.54 -7.11 -12.62
C PRO A 198 8.46 -8.64 -12.57
N ILE A 199 8.95 -9.29 -13.64
CA ILE A 199 8.99 -10.75 -13.71
C ILE A 199 9.96 -11.27 -12.66
N LEU A 200 9.50 -12.22 -11.84
CA LEU A 200 10.37 -12.99 -10.96
C LEU A 200 11.25 -13.90 -11.83
N THR A 201 12.56 -13.80 -11.68
CA THR A 201 13.53 -14.62 -12.41
C THR A 201 14.22 -15.60 -11.47
N GLY A 202 14.28 -16.87 -11.85
CA GLY A 202 14.84 -17.95 -11.04
C GLY A 202 14.05 -18.21 -9.76
N ASN A 203 14.71 -18.73 -8.72
CA ASN A 203 14.10 -19.06 -7.43
C ASN A 203 14.09 -17.87 -6.46
N LYS A 204 13.89 -16.64 -6.96
CA LYS A 204 13.87 -15.44 -6.12
C LYS A 204 12.53 -15.31 -5.41
N THR A 205 12.57 -14.88 -4.15
CA THR A 205 11.38 -14.54 -3.35
C THR A 205 11.04 -13.05 -3.38
N SER A 206 11.95 -12.22 -3.88
CA SER A 206 11.71 -10.80 -4.13
C SER A 206 12.34 -10.32 -5.44
N ILE A 207 11.74 -9.29 -6.02
CA ILE A 207 12.27 -8.66 -7.24
C ILE A 207 11.88 -7.18 -7.29
N TYR A 208 12.87 -6.33 -7.54
CA TYR A 208 12.69 -4.90 -7.81
C TYR A 208 12.50 -4.68 -9.30
N ALA A 209 11.71 -3.66 -9.65
CA ALA A 209 11.64 -3.17 -11.02
C ALA A 209 12.99 -2.58 -11.45
N SER A 210 13.32 -2.73 -12.73
CA SER A 210 14.49 -2.13 -13.37
C SER A 210 14.10 -1.59 -14.74
N ASP A 211 15.00 -0.85 -15.39
CA ASP A 211 14.78 -0.28 -16.73
C ASP A 211 14.47 -1.36 -17.79
N THR A 212 14.93 -2.59 -17.57
CA THR A 212 14.70 -3.75 -18.46
C THR A 212 13.63 -4.72 -17.95
N ASN A 213 13.08 -4.48 -16.76
CA ASN A 213 12.04 -5.30 -16.14
C ASN A 213 11.09 -4.38 -15.36
N LEU A 214 10.37 -3.54 -16.10
CA LEU A 214 9.49 -2.53 -15.52
C LEU A 214 8.31 -3.16 -14.79
N GLY A 215 7.86 -2.47 -13.75
CA GLY A 215 6.61 -2.78 -13.07
C GLY A 215 5.38 -2.63 -13.94
N THR A 216 4.42 -3.54 -13.78
CA THR A 216 3.08 -3.38 -14.36
C THR A 216 2.47 -2.06 -13.89
N ARG A 217 1.83 -1.35 -14.83
CA ARG A 217 1.11 -0.10 -14.56
C ARG A 217 -0.17 -0.38 -13.78
N ILE A 218 -0.47 0.49 -12.83
CA ILE A 218 -1.69 0.48 -12.03
C ILE A 218 -2.37 1.84 -12.20
N VAL A 219 -3.66 1.84 -12.47
CA VAL A 219 -4.52 3.03 -12.47
C VAL A 219 -5.50 2.88 -11.33
N ILE A 220 -5.53 3.84 -10.41
CA ILE A 220 -6.45 3.84 -9.26
C ILE A 220 -7.33 5.09 -9.37
N HIS A 221 -8.64 4.90 -9.36
CA HIS A 221 -9.62 5.99 -9.47
C HIS A 221 -10.85 5.73 -8.59
N GLU A 222 -11.73 6.73 -8.51
CA GLU A 222 -13.07 6.62 -7.93
C GLU A 222 -14.11 6.35 -9.02
#